data_AF-A0AAW7QT50-F1
#
_entry.id   AF-A0AAW7QT50-F1
#
_cell.length_a   1.000
_cell.length_b   1.000
_cell.length_c   1.000
_cell.angle_alpha   90.00
_cell.angle_beta   90.00
_cell.angle_gamma   90.00
#
_symmetry.space_group_name_H-M   'P 1'
#
loop_
_entity.id
_entity.type
_entity.pdbx_description
1 polymer ?
#
loop_
_entity_poly.entity_id
_entity_poly.type
_entity_poly.pdbx_seq_one_letter_code
_entity_poly.pdbx_strand_id
1 'polypeptide(L)'
;MARCTAPVRGHSSAAAAASCPVCRYKSRGYGGYSGYSPSYPSYSGTSSYSSSGGSRSRSSKPRWSKSSSSISYTSSQIQSLTPIRQAVEDKAAVQPDIRDAFLCHAWADRKESAMELHDLLDAAGVKIWFSEKDLGLGVPMMRAIDKGLANSKMGLVLVTPAMLERLPKESVADKELSALLAGNRLVPIVHNTTYEALRNVSPLLASRSGLDTSEDSMAEIAEKIAELVAI
;
A
#
# COMPACT_ATOMS: atom_id res chain seq x y z
N MET A 1 -57.11 20.43 4.53
CA MET A 1 -55.86 19.92 3.91
C MET A 1 -55.85 20.32 2.44
N ALA A 2 -54.84 21.05 1.96
CA ALA A 2 -54.78 21.49 0.57
C ALA A 2 -54.54 20.28 -0.37
N ARG A 3 -55.29 20.20 -1.48
CA ARG A 3 -55.17 19.13 -2.49
C ARG A 3 -54.66 19.72 -3.81
N CYS A 4 -53.82 18.97 -4.52
CA CYS A 4 -53.34 19.38 -5.84
C CYS A 4 -54.50 19.33 -6.84
N THR A 5 -54.70 20.41 -7.59
CA THR A 5 -55.76 20.54 -8.61
C THR A 5 -55.24 20.31 -10.03
N ALA A 6 -54.01 19.84 -10.19
CA ALA A 6 -53.45 19.54 -11.51
C ALA A 6 -54.23 18.39 -12.18
N PRO A 7 -54.41 18.43 -13.51
CA PRO A 7 -54.87 17.27 -14.27
C PRO A 7 -53.99 16.05 -14.03
N VAL A 8 -54.48 14.85 -14.36
CA VAL A 8 -53.75 13.58 -14.17
C VAL A 8 -52.35 13.60 -14.83
N ARG A 9 -52.13 14.47 -15.83
CA ARG A 9 -50.85 14.66 -16.54
C ARG A 9 -49.91 15.71 -15.92
N GLY A 10 -50.24 16.28 -14.76
CA GLY A 10 -49.45 17.33 -14.10
C GLY A 10 -49.78 18.76 -14.54
N HIS A 11 -49.06 19.74 -14.01
CA HIS A 11 -49.27 21.15 -14.35
C HIS A 11 -48.80 21.43 -15.79
N SER A 12 -49.63 22.13 -16.57
CA SER A 12 -49.33 22.46 -17.97
C SER A 12 -48.25 23.53 -18.15
N SER A 13 -47.86 24.23 -17.07
CA SER A 13 -46.76 25.20 -17.08
C SER A 13 -46.04 25.26 -15.73
N ALA A 14 -44.79 25.71 -15.75
CA ALA A 14 -43.98 25.87 -14.53
C ALA A 14 -44.56 26.93 -13.58
N ALA A 15 -45.16 27.99 -14.13
CA ALA A 15 -45.85 29.02 -13.35
C ALA A 15 -47.08 28.44 -12.62
N ALA A 16 -47.85 27.56 -13.27
CA ALA A 16 -48.98 26.89 -12.65
C ALA A 16 -48.55 25.90 -11.53
N ALA A 17 -47.38 25.27 -11.68
CA ALA A 17 -46.81 24.40 -10.64
C ALA A 17 -46.29 25.19 -9.42
N ALA A 18 -45.68 26.36 -9.64
CA ALA A 18 -45.14 27.22 -8.58
C ALA A 18 -46.24 27.86 -7.72
N SER A 19 -47.40 28.13 -8.31
CA SER A 19 -48.57 28.66 -7.59
C SER A 19 -49.36 27.58 -6.84
N CYS A 20 -49.03 26.29 -7.04
CA CYS A 20 -49.70 25.20 -6.36
C CYS A 20 -49.10 24.96 -4.96
N PRO A 21 -49.89 25.10 -3.88
CA PRO A 21 -49.36 24.99 -2.51
C PRO A 21 -48.80 23.61 -2.17
N VAL A 22 -49.15 22.57 -2.94
CA VAL A 22 -48.68 21.19 -2.76
C VAL A 22 -47.44 20.88 -3.61
N CYS A 23 -47.38 21.37 -4.85
CA CYS A 23 -46.34 20.98 -5.81
C CYS A 23 -45.17 21.96 -5.92
N ARG A 24 -45.32 23.21 -5.43
CA ARG A 24 -44.31 24.26 -5.57
C ARG A 24 -42.94 23.92 -4.99
N TYR A 25 -42.87 23.00 -4.03
CA TYR A 25 -41.62 22.59 -3.39
C TYR A 25 -40.92 21.41 -4.08
N LYS A 26 -41.54 20.79 -5.10
CA LYS A 26 -41.00 19.59 -5.78
C LYS A 26 -40.35 19.87 -7.15
N SER A 27 -40.32 21.10 -7.64
CA SER A 27 -39.91 21.43 -9.01
C SER A 27 -38.39 21.60 -9.23
N ARG A 28 -37.55 20.76 -8.61
CA ARG A 28 -36.14 20.61 -8.98
C ARG A 28 -35.84 19.13 -9.22
N GLY A 29 -36.10 18.68 -10.45
CA GLY A 29 -35.80 17.30 -10.87
C GLY A 29 -36.41 16.95 -12.22
N TYR A 30 -35.89 17.54 -13.30
CA TYR A 30 -35.90 16.92 -14.63
C TYR A 30 -34.80 15.85 -14.62
N GLY A 31 -34.91 14.62 -15.08
CA GLY A 31 -35.93 13.89 -15.83
C GLY A 31 -35.21 12.72 -16.52
N GLY A 32 -35.88 11.58 -16.75
CA GLY A 32 -35.33 10.49 -17.57
C GLY A 32 -36.03 9.15 -17.36
N TYR A 33 -36.93 8.81 -18.29
CA TYR A 33 -37.68 7.55 -18.38
C TYR A 33 -37.05 6.68 -19.47
N SER A 34 -36.92 5.35 -19.27
CA SER A 34 -37.27 4.31 -20.27
C SER A 34 -36.66 2.93 -19.94
N GLY A 35 -37.49 1.88 -20.04
CA GLY A 35 -37.10 0.62 -20.71
C GLY A 35 -36.82 -0.60 -19.83
N TYR A 36 -37.82 -1.49 -19.70
CA TYR A 36 -37.68 -2.84 -19.16
C TYR A 36 -37.18 -3.81 -20.25
N SER A 37 -36.16 -4.63 -19.95
CA SER A 37 -35.87 -5.90 -20.65
C SER A 37 -35.24 -6.92 -19.69
N PRO A 38 -35.49 -8.23 -19.90
CA PRO A 38 -35.39 -9.27 -18.86
C PRO A 38 -33.99 -9.86 -18.65
N SER A 39 -33.86 -10.46 -17.47
CA SER A 39 -32.66 -10.86 -16.75
C SER A 39 -31.87 -12.05 -17.33
N TYR A 40 -30.55 -11.86 -17.46
CA TYR A 40 -29.53 -12.92 -17.37
C TYR A 40 -28.51 -12.50 -16.30
N PRO A 41 -28.14 -13.36 -15.32
CA PRO A 41 -27.20 -12.98 -14.28
C PRO A 41 -25.76 -13.25 -14.73
N SER A 42 -25.11 -12.24 -15.31
CA SER A 42 -23.65 -12.19 -15.42
C SER A 42 -23.09 -11.42 -14.23
N TYR A 43 -22.34 -12.12 -13.38
CA TYR A 43 -21.54 -11.55 -12.30
C TYR A 43 -20.41 -10.71 -12.92
N SER A 44 -20.49 -9.38 -12.84
CA SER A 44 -19.38 -8.49 -13.22
C SER A 44 -19.23 -7.39 -12.19
N GLY A 45 -18.13 -7.47 -11.44
CA GLY A 45 -17.66 -6.46 -10.52
C GLY A 45 -17.41 -5.13 -11.22
N THR A 46 -17.71 -4.05 -10.52
CA THR A 46 -17.52 -2.69 -10.99
C THR A 46 -16.03 -2.33 -10.97
N SER A 47 -15.33 -2.65 -12.05
CA SER A 47 -14.06 -2.03 -12.39
C SER A 47 -14.35 -0.65 -12.97
N SER A 48 -14.21 0.39 -12.15
CA SER A 48 -14.20 1.78 -12.60
C SER A 48 -12.92 2.05 -13.39
N TYR A 49 -12.99 1.94 -14.72
CA TYR A 49 -11.97 2.43 -15.62
C TYR A 49 -12.09 3.97 -15.66
N SER A 50 -11.25 4.64 -14.89
CA SER A 50 -10.99 6.06 -15.09
C SER A 50 -10.11 6.20 -16.33
N SER A 51 -10.69 6.62 -17.45
CA SER A 51 -9.94 7.03 -18.64
C SER A 51 -9.22 8.35 -18.36
N SER A 52 -8.01 8.29 -17.80
CA SER A 52 -7.14 9.45 -17.69
C SER A 52 -6.35 9.61 -18.98
N GLY A 53 -6.72 10.64 -19.75
CA GLY A 53 -6.00 11.08 -20.93
C GLY A 53 -4.53 11.35 -20.63
N GLY A 54 -3.67 10.99 -21.59
CA GLY A 54 -2.23 11.12 -21.53
C GLY A 54 -1.79 12.50 -21.07
N SER A 55 -1.32 12.57 -19.84
CA SER A 55 -0.59 13.70 -19.29
C SER A 55 0.79 13.19 -18.94
N ARG A 56 1.78 13.74 -19.64
CA ARG A 56 3.22 13.58 -19.47
C ARG A 56 3.57 13.28 -18.00
N SER A 57 4.12 12.09 -17.75
CA SER A 57 4.57 11.64 -16.43
C SER A 57 5.50 12.70 -15.82
N ARG A 58 4.93 13.55 -14.96
CA ARG A 58 5.69 14.37 -14.04
C ARG A 58 5.89 13.49 -12.83
N SER A 59 7.14 13.11 -12.55
CA SER A 59 7.51 12.45 -11.29
C SER A 59 6.88 13.25 -10.15
N SER A 60 5.89 12.68 -9.47
CA SER A 60 5.30 13.33 -8.32
C SER A 60 6.26 13.11 -7.16
N LYS A 61 6.68 14.19 -6.50
CA LYS A 61 7.59 14.08 -5.36
C LYS A 61 6.75 13.80 -4.12
N PRO A 62 6.98 12.70 -3.38
CA PRO A 62 6.21 12.43 -2.19
C PRO A 62 6.56 13.42 -1.07
N ARG A 63 5.63 13.62 -0.13
CA ARG A 63 5.79 14.60 0.97
C ARG A 63 7.01 14.37 1.88
N TRP A 64 7.53 13.15 1.91
CA TRP A 64 8.69 12.76 2.73
C TRP A 64 10.02 12.86 1.97
N SER A 65 9.99 12.99 0.63
CA SER A 65 11.22 13.17 -0.15
C SER A 65 11.76 14.58 0.03
N LYS A 66 13.07 14.70 0.28
CA LYS A 66 13.71 16.01 0.49
C LYS A 66 13.68 16.81 -0.80
N SER A 67 13.51 18.13 -0.72
CA SER A 67 13.50 19.01 -1.91
C SER A 67 14.72 18.82 -2.82
N SER A 68 15.89 18.52 -2.24
CA SER A 68 17.15 18.26 -2.95
C SER A 68 17.34 16.85 -3.50
N SER A 69 16.44 15.91 -3.18
CA SER A 69 16.56 14.52 -3.64
C SER A 69 16.31 14.38 -5.14
N SER A 70 17.15 13.60 -5.81
CA SER A 70 17.05 13.25 -7.25
C SER A 70 16.17 12.03 -7.52
N ILE A 71 15.65 11.38 -6.48
CA ILE A 71 14.93 10.12 -6.59
C ILE A 71 13.54 10.36 -7.17
N SER A 72 13.20 9.56 -8.18
CA SER A 72 11.89 9.60 -8.82
C SER A 72 10.98 8.52 -8.24
N TYR A 73 9.71 8.87 -8.07
CA TYR A 73 8.67 7.96 -7.60
C TYR A 73 7.53 7.89 -8.61
N THR A 74 7.01 6.69 -8.82
CA THR A 74 5.77 6.51 -9.57
C THR A 74 4.56 6.86 -8.70
N SER A 75 3.43 7.20 -9.30
CA SER A 75 2.21 7.52 -8.56
C SER A 75 1.71 6.34 -7.71
N SER A 76 1.88 5.10 -8.19
CA SER A 76 1.57 3.88 -7.45
C SER A 76 2.50 3.70 -6.25
N GLN A 77 3.81 3.95 -6.41
CA GLN A 77 4.78 3.91 -5.31
C GLN A 77 4.37 4.91 -4.21
N ILE A 78 4.05 6.16 -4.56
CA ILE A 78 3.64 7.17 -3.58
C ILE A 78 2.38 6.72 -2.83
N GLN A 79 1.36 6.24 -3.55
CA GLN A 79 0.13 5.78 -2.92
C GLN A 79 0.37 4.62 -1.95
N SER A 80 1.25 3.69 -2.31
CA SER A 80 1.59 2.53 -1.47
C SER A 80 2.43 2.88 -0.24
N LEU A 81 3.39 3.79 -0.39
CA LEU A 81 4.33 4.15 0.67
C LEU A 81 3.77 5.20 1.63
N THR A 82 2.74 5.97 1.22
CA THR A 82 2.08 6.97 2.08
C THR A 82 1.60 6.42 3.43
N PRO A 83 0.83 5.31 3.50
CA PRO A 83 0.38 4.80 4.78
C PRO A 83 1.52 4.20 5.62
N ILE A 84 2.57 3.71 4.98
CA ILE A 84 3.77 3.19 5.66
C ILE A 84 4.53 4.36 6.29
N ARG A 85 4.65 5.48 5.58
CA ARG A 85 5.22 6.72 6.10
C ARG A 85 4.46 7.21 7.34
N GLN A 86 3.13 7.24 7.29
CA GLN A 86 2.30 7.63 8.44
C GLN A 86 2.57 6.72 9.64
N ALA A 87 2.59 5.40 9.43
CA ALA A 87 2.87 4.45 10.51
C ALA A 87 4.28 4.60 11.10
N VAL A 88 5.27 4.97 10.28
CA VAL A 88 6.63 5.27 10.73
C VAL A 88 6.67 6.55 11.56
N GLU A 89 5.99 7.62 11.12
CA GLU A 89 5.89 8.89 11.86
C GLU A 89 5.19 8.71 13.21
N ASP A 90 4.05 8.01 13.23
CA ASP A 90 3.30 7.70 14.46
C ASP A 90 4.17 6.93 15.45
N LYS A 91 4.91 5.92 14.96
CA LYS A 91 5.74 5.09 15.83
C LYS A 91 6.98 5.84 16.32
N ALA A 92 7.57 6.71 15.51
CA ALA A 92 8.67 7.56 15.92
C ALA A 92 8.28 8.63 16.94
N ALA A 93 7.03 9.13 16.87
CA ALA A 93 6.50 10.06 17.87
C ALA A 93 6.36 9.39 19.26
N VAL A 94 6.03 8.09 19.29
CA VAL A 94 5.91 7.33 20.54
C VAL A 94 7.27 6.78 21.02
N GLN A 95 8.13 6.36 20.10
CA GLN A 95 9.44 5.75 20.38
C GLN A 95 10.49 6.28 19.39
N PRO A 96 11.23 7.34 19.74
CA PRO A 96 12.21 7.94 18.84
C PRO A 96 13.51 7.11 18.70
N ASP A 97 13.88 6.35 19.75
CA ASP A 97 15.18 5.67 19.85
C ASP A 97 15.23 4.24 19.25
N ILE A 98 14.10 3.72 18.76
CA ILE A 98 14.05 2.40 18.15
C ILE A 98 14.64 2.42 16.72
N ARG A 99 14.95 1.23 16.20
CA ARG A 99 15.51 1.08 14.85
C ARG A 99 14.51 1.51 13.79
N ASP A 100 15.02 1.89 12.64
CA ASP A 100 14.20 2.38 11.54
C ASP A 100 13.51 1.23 10.82
N ALA A 101 14.23 0.15 10.52
CA ALA A 101 13.66 -0.99 9.81
C ALA A 101 14.13 -2.34 10.35
N PHE A 102 13.32 -3.37 10.13
CA PHE A 102 13.65 -4.79 10.34
C PHE A 102 13.78 -5.46 8.98
N LEU A 103 14.93 -6.08 8.67
CA LEU A 103 15.14 -6.78 7.40
C LEU A 103 14.88 -8.28 7.56
N CYS A 104 13.79 -8.76 6.96
CA CYS A 104 13.47 -10.16 6.79
C CYS A 104 13.98 -10.66 5.44
N HIS A 105 14.65 -11.81 5.43
CA HIS A 105 15.20 -12.44 4.23
C HIS A 105 15.27 -13.96 4.40
N ALA A 106 15.47 -14.69 3.30
CA ALA A 106 15.76 -16.11 3.39
C ALA A 106 17.19 -16.35 3.87
N TRP A 107 17.40 -17.44 4.61
CA TRP A 107 18.73 -17.82 5.10
C TRP A 107 19.78 -17.93 3.99
N ALA A 108 19.38 -18.36 2.78
CA ALA A 108 20.29 -18.48 1.64
C ALA A 108 20.90 -17.13 1.24
N ASP A 109 20.12 -16.05 1.30
CA ASP A 109 20.50 -14.72 0.80
C ASP A 109 21.37 -13.92 1.79
N ARG A 110 21.62 -14.47 2.99
CA ARG A 110 22.23 -13.78 4.13
C ARG A 110 23.61 -13.18 3.83
N LYS A 111 24.35 -13.74 2.88
CA LYS A 111 25.68 -13.28 2.44
C LYS A 111 25.69 -12.70 1.03
N GLU A 112 24.53 -12.61 0.39
CA GLU A 112 24.36 -12.15 -0.99
C GLU A 112 23.47 -10.91 -0.97
N SER A 113 22.31 -10.94 -1.64
CA SER A 113 21.41 -9.81 -1.80
C SER A 113 20.96 -9.16 -0.47
N ALA A 114 20.83 -9.94 0.60
CA ALA A 114 20.44 -9.38 1.90
C ALA A 114 21.57 -8.56 2.56
N MET A 115 22.81 -9.01 2.41
CA MET A 115 23.98 -8.27 2.89
C MET A 115 24.19 -6.99 2.07
N GLU A 116 24.05 -7.09 0.75
CA GLU A 116 24.15 -5.94 -0.16
C GLU A 116 23.11 -4.87 0.19
N LEU A 117 21.84 -5.25 0.32
CA LEU A 117 20.77 -4.32 0.68
C LEU A 117 21.01 -3.72 2.07
N HIS A 118 21.44 -4.53 3.04
CA HIS A 118 21.79 -4.05 4.37
C HIS A 118 22.87 -2.97 4.31
N ASP A 119 23.99 -3.24 3.62
CA ASP A 119 25.13 -2.33 3.58
C ASP A 119 24.81 -1.03 2.83
N LEU A 120 23.98 -1.08 1.79
CA LEU A 120 23.47 0.11 1.11
C LEU A 120 22.59 0.97 2.02
N LEU A 121 21.71 0.34 2.79
CA LEU A 121 20.84 1.06 3.71
C LEU A 121 21.61 1.64 4.92
N ASP A 122 22.61 0.91 5.43
CA ASP A 122 23.51 1.38 6.49
C ASP A 122 24.34 2.58 6.00
N ALA A 123 24.84 2.53 4.77
CA ALA A 123 25.51 3.65 4.11
C ALA A 123 24.58 4.86 3.91
N ALA A 124 23.28 4.63 3.69
CA ALA A 124 22.26 5.67 3.64
C ALA A 124 21.84 6.21 5.03
N GLY A 125 22.41 5.67 6.11
CA GLY A 125 22.19 6.11 7.49
C GLY A 125 20.94 5.51 8.15
N VAL A 126 20.37 4.43 7.59
CA VAL A 126 19.17 3.76 8.12
C VAL A 126 19.58 2.75 9.19
N LYS A 127 19.03 2.86 10.41
CA LYS A 127 19.29 1.88 11.47
C LYS A 127 18.47 0.62 11.25
N ILE A 128 19.13 -0.47 10.86
CA ILE A 128 18.44 -1.73 10.52
C ILE A 128 18.68 -2.80 11.55
N TRP A 129 17.65 -3.61 11.80
CA TRP A 129 17.81 -4.91 12.41
C TRP A 129 18.02 -5.97 11.34
N PHE A 130 19.15 -6.67 11.40
CA PHE A 130 19.55 -7.69 10.45
C PHE A 130 20.05 -8.93 11.18
N SER A 131 19.48 -10.09 10.84
CA SER A 131 19.70 -11.32 11.61
C SER A 131 21.19 -11.69 11.74
N GLU A 132 22.02 -11.50 10.70
CA GLU A 132 23.44 -11.84 10.77
C GLU A 132 24.28 -10.90 11.65
N LYS A 133 23.86 -9.64 11.84
CA LYS A 133 24.57 -8.67 12.68
C LYS A 133 24.03 -8.62 14.10
N ASP A 134 22.74 -8.88 14.28
CA ASP A 134 22.04 -8.66 15.55
C ASP A 134 21.67 -9.93 16.33
N LEU A 135 21.73 -11.09 15.69
CA LEU A 135 21.47 -12.35 16.36
C LEU A 135 22.72 -12.85 17.09
N GLY A 136 22.78 -12.63 18.40
CA GLY A 136 23.83 -13.18 19.25
C GLY A 136 23.82 -14.72 19.29
N LEU A 137 25.01 -15.32 19.37
CA LEU A 137 25.15 -16.77 19.52
C LEU A 137 24.43 -17.25 20.78
N GLY A 138 23.64 -18.31 20.65
CA GLY A 138 22.87 -18.90 21.77
C GLY A 138 21.55 -18.19 22.10
N VAL A 139 21.19 -17.11 21.39
CA VAL A 139 19.87 -16.47 21.55
C VAL A 139 18.82 -17.25 20.75
N PRO A 140 17.66 -17.59 21.33
CA PRO A 140 16.56 -18.19 20.57
C PRO A 140 16.13 -17.25 19.43
N MET A 141 16.34 -17.67 18.18
CA MET A 141 16.10 -16.87 16.98
C MET A 141 14.70 -16.24 16.96
N MET A 142 13.67 -16.99 17.30
CA MET A 142 12.29 -16.49 17.37
C MET A 142 12.16 -15.29 18.32
N ARG A 143 12.68 -15.40 19.54
CA ARG A 143 12.60 -14.29 20.51
C ARG A 143 13.38 -13.06 20.05
N ALA A 144 14.47 -13.26 19.31
CA ALA A 144 15.23 -12.15 18.75
C ALA A 144 14.47 -11.46 17.61
N ILE A 145 13.77 -12.23 16.77
CA ILE A 145 12.89 -11.72 15.71
C ILE A 145 11.76 -10.89 16.32
N ASP A 146 11.02 -11.43 17.30
CA ASP A 146 9.92 -10.72 17.96
C ASP A 146 10.39 -9.38 18.55
N LYS A 147 11.59 -9.38 19.18
CA LYS A 147 12.22 -8.17 19.72
C LYS A 147 12.65 -7.20 18.62
N GLY A 148 13.22 -7.69 17.51
CA GLY A 148 13.57 -6.86 16.36
C GLY A 148 12.34 -6.17 15.77
N LEU A 149 11.24 -6.92 15.62
CA LEU A 149 9.97 -6.43 15.11
C LEU A 149 9.32 -5.40 16.02
N ALA A 150 9.32 -5.64 17.34
CA ALA A 150 8.83 -4.69 18.31
C ALA A 150 9.63 -3.37 18.26
N ASN A 151 10.95 -3.47 18.15
CA ASN A 151 11.89 -2.35 18.20
C ASN A 151 12.30 -1.80 16.82
N SER A 152 11.46 -1.99 15.79
CA SER A 152 11.68 -1.38 14.46
C SER A 152 10.46 -0.60 14.00
N LYS A 153 10.66 0.60 13.42
CA LYS A 153 9.55 1.45 12.95
C LYS A 153 8.78 0.79 11.80
N MET A 154 9.49 0.12 10.90
CA MET A 154 8.92 -0.65 9.79
C MET A 154 9.61 -2.02 9.59
N GLY A 155 9.00 -2.87 8.76
CA GLY A 155 9.54 -4.15 8.32
C GLY A 155 9.78 -4.16 6.82
N LEU A 156 10.93 -4.66 6.40
CA LEU A 156 11.32 -4.92 5.02
C LEU A 156 11.35 -6.43 4.82
N VAL A 157 10.79 -6.91 3.72
CA VAL A 157 10.86 -8.33 3.36
C VAL A 157 11.52 -8.46 2.00
N LEU A 158 12.75 -8.98 1.97
CA LEU A 158 13.43 -9.30 0.73
C LEU A 158 12.88 -10.60 0.16
N VAL A 159 12.11 -10.48 -0.92
CA VAL A 159 11.45 -11.59 -1.60
C VAL A 159 12.34 -12.05 -2.75
N THR A 160 13.09 -13.11 -2.51
CA THR A 160 13.92 -13.82 -3.51
C THR A 160 13.28 -15.16 -3.88
N PRO A 161 13.74 -15.85 -4.95
CA PRO A 161 13.36 -17.23 -5.21
C PRO A 161 13.56 -18.15 -3.99
N ALA A 162 14.66 -17.99 -3.26
CA ALA A 162 14.94 -18.76 -2.05
C ALA A 162 13.90 -18.52 -0.93
N MET A 163 13.40 -17.28 -0.80
CA MET A 163 12.30 -16.94 0.10
C MET A 163 11.01 -17.63 -0.33
N LEU A 164 10.68 -17.59 -1.62
CA LEU A 164 9.45 -18.20 -2.17
C LEU A 164 9.41 -19.72 -2.00
N GLU A 165 10.55 -20.39 -2.10
CA GLU A 165 10.63 -21.84 -1.85
C GLU A 165 10.45 -22.22 -0.38
N ARG A 166 10.75 -21.31 0.55
CA ARG A 166 10.69 -21.53 1.99
C ARG A 166 9.37 -21.10 2.62
N LEU A 167 8.75 -20.03 2.13
CA LEU A 167 7.48 -19.53 2.65
C LEU A 167 6.39 -20.61 2.82
N PRO A 168 6.20 -21.59 1.91
CA PRO A 168 5.24 -22.67 2.11
C PRO A 168 5.65 -23.72 3.15
N LYS A 169 6.96 -23.86 3.42
CA LYS A 169 7.54 -24.94 4.24
C LYS A 169 7.79 -24.49 5.68
N GLU A 170 8.09 -23.22 5.88
CA GLU A 170 8.40 -22.66 7.19
C GLU A 170 7.15 -21.99 7.77
N SER A 171 6.43 -22.72 8.65
CA SER A 171 5.31 -22.21 9.49
C SER A 171 5.69 -21.03 10.41
N VAL A 172 6.96 -20.63 10.41
CA VAL A 172 7.55 -19.56 11.24
C VAL A 172 7.05 -18.17 10.82
N ALA A 173 6.65 -17.99 9.56
CA ALA A 173 6.23 -16.70 9.04
C ALA A 173 4.85 -16.26 9.56
N ASP A 174 3.91 -17.15 9.90
CA ASP A 174 2.52 -16.73 10.03
C ASP A 174 2.22 -15.82 11.22
N LYS A 175 2.91 -15.91 12.36
CA LYS A 175 2.61 -15.01 13.51
C LYS A 175 3.32 -13.66 13.40
N GLU A 176 4.61 -13.68 13.10
CA GLU A 176 5.45 -12.49 13.06
C GLU A 176 5.20 -11.63 11.81
N LEU A 177 5.06 -12.29 10.65
CA LEU A 177 4.65 -11.63 9.42
C LEU A 177 3.22 -11.10 9.55
N SER A 178 2.30 -11.84 10.20
CA SER A 178 0.96 -11.33 10.49
C SER A 178 0.98 -10.10 11.40
N ALA A 179 1.85 -10.05 12.41
CA ALA A 179 1.99 -8.87 13.27
C ALA A 179 2.48 -7.63 12.49
N LEU A 180 3.39 -7.81 11.53
CA LEU A 180 3.80 -6.74 10.61
C LEU A 180 2.70 -6.34 9.63
N LEU A 181 2.01 -7.32 9.05
CA LEU A 181 0.92 -7.14 8.10
C LEU A 181 -0.28 -6.41 8.74
N ALA A 182 -0.59 -6.71 10.01
CA ALA A 182 -1.64 -6.06 10.77
C ALA A 182 -1.34 -4.57 11.01
N GLY A 183 -0.06 -4.22 11.19
CA GLY A 183 0.35 -2.83 11.41
C GLY A 183 0.47 -1.99 10.14
N ASN A 184 0.31 -2.56 8.94
CA ASN A 184 0.57 -1.88 7.66
C ASN A 184 1.97 -1.23 7.57
N ARG A 185 2.96 -1.84 8.21
CA ARG A 185 4.36 -1.34 8.30
C ARG A 185 5.33 -2.17 7.47
N LEU A 186 4.82 -3.02 6.58
CA LEU A 186 5.61 -3.99 5.84
C LEU A 186 5.77 -3.56 4.38
N VAL A 187 7.01 -3.47 3.92
CA VAL A 187 7.36 -3.23 2.50
C VAL A 187 8.01 -4.49 1.93
N PRO A 188 7.37 -5.19 0.98
CA PRO A 188 8.05 -6.24 0.24
C PRO A 188 9.02 -5.62 -0.79
N ILE A 189 10.18 -6.24 -0.94
CA ILE A 189 11.20 -5.89 -1.96
C ILE A 189 11.39 -7.14 -2.81
N VAL A 190 10.84 -7.13 -4.02
CA VAL A 190 10.94 -8.24 -4.97
C VAL A 190 12.31 -8.19 -5.63
N HIS A 191 13.11 -9.26 -5.48
CA HIS A 191 14.45 -9.34 -6.04
C HIS A 191 14.67 -10.65 -6.81
N ASN A 192 15.11 -10.53 -8.06
CA ASN A 192 15.31 -11.67 -8.97
C ASN A 192 14.09 -12.62 -9.06
N THR A 193 12.88 -12.08 -8.87
CA THR A 193 11.61 -12.81 -8.96
C THR A 193 10.48 -11.88 -9.39
N THR A 194 9.24 -12.36 -9.37
CA THR A 194 8.07 -11.58 -9.82
C THR A 194 6.99 -11.51 -8.74
N TYR A 195 6.19 -10.44 -8.77
CA TYR A 195 5.00 -10.32 -7.92
C TYR A 195 3.98 -11.45 -8.16
N GLU A 196 3.93 -12.01 -9.36
CA GLU A 196 3.07 -13.17 -9.66
C GLU A 196 3.53 -14.41 -8.90
N ALA A 197 4.83 -14.69 -8.88
CA ALA A 197 5.40 -15.80 -8.12
C ALA A 197 5.15 -15.62 -6.62
N LEU A 198 5.32 -14.39 -6.10
CA LEU A 198 4.96 -14.06 -4.72
C LEU A 198 3.47 -14.27 -4.44
N ARG A 199 2.59 -13.88 -5.35
CA ARG A 199 1.13 -14.04 -5.19
C ARG A 199 0.70 -15.50 -5.12
N ASN A 200 1.35 -16.37 -5.88
CA ASN A 200 1.06 -17.81 -5.86
C ASN A 200 1.45 -18.46 -4.53
N VAL A 201 2.48 -17.95 -3.86
CA VAL A 201 2.99 -18.49 -2.60
C VAL A 201 2.32 -17.83 -1.38
N SER A 202 2.23 -16.50 -1.38
CA SER A 202 1.65 -15.71 -0.29
C SER A 202 0.81 -14.55 -0.85
N PRO A 203 -0.49 -14.78 -1.08
CA PRO A 203 -1.41 -13.73 -1.52
C PRO A 203 -1.47 -12.53 -0.57
N LEU A 204 -1.29 -12.76 0.73
CA LEU A 204 -1.30 -11.71 1.75
C LEU A 204 -0.11 -10.76 1.60
N LEU A 205 1.10 -11.28 1.38
CA LEU A 205 2.26 -10.46 1.07
C LEU A 205 2.11 -9.75 -0.27
N ALA A 206 1.66 -10.47 -1.30
CA ALA A 206 1.47 -9.92 -2.64
C ALA A 206 0.33 -8.90 -2.77
N SER A 207 -0.55 -8.81 -1.77
CA SER A 207 -1.55 -7.73 -1.67
C SER A 207 -0.95 -6.39 -1.25
N ARG A 208 0.27 -6.40 -0.70
CA ARG A 208 1.01 -5.20 -0.35
C ARG A 208 1.83 -4.78 -1.56
N SER A 209 1.69 -3.51 -1.91
CA SER A 209 2.56 -2.85 -2.86
C SER A 209 3.93 -2.63 -2.22
N GLY A 210 4.99 -2.93 -2.95
CA GLY A 210 6.36 -2.78 -2.50
C GLY A 210 7.28 -2.27 -3.60
N LEU A 211 8.57 -2.56 -3.45
CA LEU A 211 9.62 -2.17 -4.40
C LEU A 211 10.05 -3.40 -5.20
N ASP A 212 10.59 -3.17 -6.41
CA ASP A 212 11.01 -4.23 -7.31
C ASP A 212 12.38 -3.89 -7.90
N THR A 213 13.33 -4.82 -7.79
CA THR A 213 14.69 -4.61 -8.32
C THR A 213 14.75 -4.67 -9.85
N SER A 214 13.65 -5.02 -10.52
CA SER A 214 13.52 -4.92 -11.98
C SER A 214 13.16 -3.52 -12.46
N GLU A 215 12.53 -2.70 -11.61
CA GLU A 215 12.18 -1.31 -11.91
C GLU A 215 13.25 -0.33 -11.42
N ASP A 216 13.74 -0.54 -10.20
CA ASP A 216 14.72 0.32 -9.52
C ASP A 216 15.96 -0.50 -9.13
N SER A 217 17.14 0.10 -9.15
CA SER A 217 18.34 -0.55 -8.61
C SER A 217 18.26 -0.73 -7.08
N MET A 218 19.02 -1.67 -6.53
CA MET A 218 19.08 -1.90 -5.08
C MET A 218 19.51 -0.62 -4.32
N ALA A 219 20.38 0.18 -4.92
CA ALA A 219 20.82 1.46 -4.38
C ALA A 219 19.67 2.49 -4.34
N GLU A 220 18.91 2.64 -5.43
CA GLU A 220 17.74 3.52 -5.47
C GLU A 220 16.65 3.08 -4.48
N ILE A 221 16.45 1.77 -4.34
CA ILE A 221 15.55 1.18 -3.34
C ILE A 221 15.99 1.55 -1.93
N ALA A 222 17.28 1.43 -1.63
CA ALA A 222 17.83 1.79 -0.33
C ALA A 222 17.64 3.29 -0.05
N GLU A 223 17.87 4.16 -1.03
CA GLU A 223 17.64 5.60 -0.87
C GLU A 223 16.15 5.93 -0.69
N LYS A 224 15.24 5.27 -1.43
CA LYS A 224 13.78 5.42 -1.26
C LYS A 224 13.35 5.06 0.16
N ILE A 225 13.90 3.98 0.71
CA ILE A 225 13.64 3.55 2.10
C ILE A 225 14.24 4.56 3.09
N ALA A 226 15.45 5.06 2.84
CA ALA A 226 16.08 6.07 3.67
C ALA A 226 15.25 7.36 3.75
N GLU A 227 14.71 7.83 2.62
CA GLU A 227 13.76 8.94 2.62
C GLU A 227 12.46 8.62 3.36
N LEU A 228 11.98 7.38 3.24
CA LEU A 228 10.76 6.94 3.90
C LEU A 228 10.88 6.94 5.42
N VAL A 229 12.07 6.65 5.97
CA VAL A 229 12.31 6.62 7.42
C VAL A 229 12.88 7.91 7.99
N ALA A 230 13.41 8.81 7.14
CA ALA A 230 13.99 10.08 7.59
C ALA A 230 12.90 11.00 8.18
N ILE A 231 13.00 11.30 9.48
CA ILE A 231 12.10 12.21 10.20
C ILE A 231 12.85 13.48 10.53
#